data_AF-A0A1F2S5V5-F1
#
_entry.id   AF-A0A1F2S5V5-F1
#
_cell.length_a   1.000
_cell.length_b   1.000
_cell.length_c   1.000
_cell.angle_alpha   90.00
_cell.angle_beta   90.00
_cell.angle_gamma   90.00
#
_symmetry.space_group_name_H-M   'P 1'
#
loop_
_entity.id
_entity.type
_entity.pdbx_description
1 polymer ?
#
loop_
_entity_poly.entity_id
_entity_poly.type
_entity_poly.pdbx_seq_one_letter_code
_entity_poly.pdbx_strand_id
1 'polypeptide(L)'
;MKLDHITLREIRMPLIAPFETSFGATAERRILLVEVTGEGATGWGEVTAGEKPFYNEESTDTAWYILRQFAIPKALESPLDAASGASARWSNIRGHQMATGGLEAALWDWEAKLHGRPLHTLIGGVHREIPCGVSIGIKPSIEDLLDTIAKEVAAGYQRIKIKIKPGWDIAVLEKVRERFPRLKLMADANSAYTLADKAHLKLLDRFYLMMLEQPLAHDDIIDHAKLQQYIETPVCLDESIRTVRHAEQAIE
;
A
#
# COMPACT_ATOMS: atom_id res chain seq x y z
N MET A 1 -16.04 19.96 15.69
CA MET A 1 -14.57 19.98 15.90
C MET A 1 -13.94 21.06 15.02
N LYS A 2 -13.32 22.07 15.61
CA LYS A 2 -12.69 23.20 14.92
C LYS A 2 -11.16 23.06 14.90
N LEU A 3 -10.57 23.27 13.73
CA LEU A 3 -9.13 23.29 13.53
C LEU A 3 -8.56 24.68 13.83
N ASP A 4 -7.40 24.71 14.48
CA ASP A 4 -6.63 25.95 14.72
C ASP A 4 -5.59 26.14 13.61
N HIS A 5 -4.82 25.10 13.29
CA HIS A 5 -3.86 25.10 12.21
C HIS A 5 -3.48 23.69 11.76
N ILE A 6 -2.92 23.60 10.54
CA ILE A 6 -2.34 22.38 9.98
C ILE A 6 -0.89 22.67 9.60
N THR A 7 0.04 21.81 10.00
CA THR A 7 1.46 21.93 9.66
C THR A 7 1.92 20.77 8.80
N LEU A 8 2.59 21.08 7.69
CA LEU A 8 3.27 20.11 6.83
C LEU A 8 4.75 20.03 7.20
N ARG A 9 5.29 18.81 7.33
CA ARG A 9 6.72 18.56 7.58
C ARG A 9 7.23 17.53 6.60
N GLU A 10 8.34 17.84 5.93
CA GLU A 10 9.12 16.82 5.24
C GLU A 10 10.27 16.36 6.14
N ILE A 11 10.39 15.05 6.33
CA ILE A 11 11.54 14.43 6.97
C ILE A 11 12.23 13.47 6.00
N ARG A 12 13.49 13.15 6.30
CA ARG A 12 14.28 12.16 5.57
C ARG A 12 14.73 11.07 6.51
N MET A 13 14.56 9.82 6.11
CA MET A 13 14.91 8.66 6.94
C MET A 13 15.69 7.63 6.12
N PRO A 14 16.94 7.30 6.49
CA PRO A 14 17.67 6.21 5.85
C PRO A 14 17.04 4.86 6.22
N LEU A 15 16.94 3.95 5.26
CA LEU A 15 16.49 2.59 5.50
C LEU A 15 17.64 1.74 6.07
N ILE A 16 17.30 0.78 6.94
CA ILE A 16 18.27 -0.17 7.50
C ILE A 16 18.96 -0.98 6.38
N ALA A 17 18.22 -1.31 5.33
CA ALA A 17 18.72 -1.90 4.10
C ALA A 17 17.93 -1.35 2.90
N PRO A 18 18.54 -1.23 1.71
CA PRO A 18 17.81 -0.84 0.52
C PRO A 18 16.64 -1.79 0.22
N PHE A 19 15.52 -1.21 -0.22
CA PHE A 19 14.34 -1.96 -0.66
C PHE A 19 14.22 -1.89 -2.18
N GLU A 20 14.37 -3.04 -2.84
CA GLU A 20 14.28 -3.15 -4.30
C GLU A 20 12.94 -3.74 -4.75
N THR A 21 12.32 -3.04 -5.70
CA THR A 21 11.08 -3.42 -6.38
C THR A 21 11.30 -3.44 -7.90
N SER A 22 10.29 -3.77 -8.70
CA SER A 22 10.35 -3.67 -10.17
C SER A 22 10.66 -2.24 -10.66
N PHE A 23 10.36 -1.22 -9.84
CA PHE A 23 10.51 0.20 -10.17
C PHE A 23 11.88 0.79 -9.78
N GLY A 24 12.75 0.00 -9.13
CA GLY A 24 14.08 0.41 -8.67
C GLY A 24 14.32 0.19 -7.19
N ALA A 25 15.49 0.64 -6.73
CA ALA A 25 15.93 0.51 -5.34
C ALA A 25 15.84 1.84 -4.58
N THR A 26 15.31 1.78 -3.36
CA THR A 26 15.19 2.92 -2.43
C THR A 26 16.08 2.69 -1.22
N ALA A 27 16.89 3.68 -0.85
CA ALA A 27 17.80 3.63 0.31
C ALA A 27 17.48 4.69 1.39
N GLU A 28 16.83 5.79 1.01
CA GLU A 28 16.35 6.86 1.90
C GLU A 28 14.90 7.16 1.53
N ARG A 29 14.05 7.39 2.54
CA ARG A 29 12.67 7.85 2.36
C ARG A 29 12.56 9.35 2.59
N ARG A 30 11.89 10.07 1.68
CA ARG A 30 11.30 11.38 1.96
C ARG A 30 9.87 11.14 2.43
N ILE A 31 9.53 11.66 3.59
CA ILE A 31 8.25 11.41 4.23
C ILE A 31 7.59 12.75 4.51
N LEU A 32 6.36 12.92 4.02
CA LEU A 32 5.55 14.10 4.30
C LEU A 32 4.55 13.78 5.41
N LEU A 33 4.72 14.45 6.55
CA LEU A 33 3.85 14.37 7.71
C LEU A 33 2.86 15.53 7.71
N VAL A 34 1.62 15.23 8.04
CA VAL A 34 0.54 16.19 8.27
C VAL A 34 0.22 16.19 9.76
N GLU A 35 0.42 17.34 10.41
CA GLU A 35 0.02 17.57 11.79
C GLU A 35 -1.21 18.48 11.81
N VAL A 36 -2.25 18.04 12.49
CA VAL A 36 -3.51 18.76 12.66
C VAL A 36 -3.65 19.12 14.14
N THR A 37 -3.86 20.40 14.46
CA THR A 37 -4.12 20.84 15.84
C THR A 37 -5.43 21.62 15.91
N GLY A 38 -6.23 21.30 16.93
CA GLY A 38 -7.49 21.99 17.21
C GLY A 38 -8.08 21.52 18.54
N GLU A 39 -8.77 22.41 19.24
CA GLU A 39 -9.53 22.09 20.47
C GLU A 39 -8.67 21.37 21.55
N GLY A 40 -7.37 21.67 21.61
CA GLY A 40 -6.45 21.13 22.61
C GLY A 40 -5.89 19.73 22.32
N ALA A 41 -6.15 19.16 21.15
CA ALA A 41 -5.54 17.90 20.71
C ALA A 41 -4.78 18.06 19.39
N THR A 42 -3.87 17.11 19.15
CA THR A 42 -3.03 17.06 17.94
C THR A 42 -3.08 15.68 17.30
N GLY A 43 -3.50 15.62 16.04
CA GLY A 43 -3.49 14.43 15.20
C GLY A 43 -2.35 14.42 14.18
N TRP A 44 -1.93 13.23 13.79
CA TRP A 44 -0.84 12.99 12.86
C TRP A 44 -1.25 12.03 11.75
N GLY A 45 -0.85 12.37 10.53
CA GLY A 45 -0.98 11.53 9.35
C GLY A 45 0.29 11.54 8.53
N GLU A 46 0.52 10.48 7.78
CA GLU A 46 1.64 10.34 6.86
C GLU A 46 1.10 10.21 5.44
N VAL A 47 1.67 10.99 4.52
CA VAL A 47 1.42 10.85 3.08
C VAL A 47 2.27 9.72 2.56
N THR A 48 1.65 8.76 1.89
CA THR A 48 2.31 7.55 1.38
C THR A 48 3.00 7.74 0.02
N ALA A 49 2.85 8.91 -0.61
CA ALA A 49 3.49 9.23 -1.88
C ALA A 49 5.02 9.20 -1.75
N GLY A 50 5.66 8.43 -2.63
CA GLY A 50 7.11 8.26 -2.64
C GLY A 50 7.86 9.46 -3.21
N GLU A 51 9.17 9.33 -3.30
CA GLU A 51 10.06 10.41 -3.78
C GLU A 51 9.89 10.67 -5.28
N LYS A 52 9.37 9.67 -6.01
CA LYS A 52 9.23 9.66 -7.47
C LYS A 52 7.91 8.98 -7.86
N PRO A 53 7.30 9.37 -8.99
CA PRO A 53 6.01 8.86 -9.44
C PRO A 53 6.15 7.53 -10.20
N PHE A 54 6.77 6.52 -9.59
CA PHE A 54 7.00 5.22 -10.22
C PHE A 54 6.07 4.12 -9.71
N TYR A 55 5.49 4.28 -8.52
CA TYR A 55 4.42 3.42 -8.03
C TYR A 55 3.05 3.90 -8.55
N ASN A 56 2.80 5.20 -8.43
CA ASN A 56 1.68 5.89 -9.07
C ASN A 56 2.11 7.30 -9.50
N GLU A 57 1.17 8.13 -9.96
CA GLU A 57 1.48 9.48 -10.43
C GLU A 57 1.82 10.50 -9.33
N GLU A 58 1.70 10.13 -8.06
CA GLU A 58 1.98 11.00 -6.92
C GLU A 58 3.45 10.92 -6.49
N SER A 59 3.95 12.04 -5.96
CA SER A 59 5.26 12.13 -5.32
C SER A 59 5.18 13.04 -4.10
N THR A 60 6.19 13.03 -3.24
CA THR A 60 6.29 13.94 -2.10
C THR A 60 6.09 15.40 -2.51
N ASP A 61 6.64 15.80 -3.67
CA ASP A 61 6.57 17.17 -4.16
C ASP A 61 5.17 17.54 -4.69
N THR A 62 4.51 16.63 -5.43
CA THR A 62 3.15 16.86 -5.91
C THR A 62 2.16 16.84 -4.74
N ALA A 63 2.33 15.92 -3.79
CA ALA A 63 1.49 15.85 -2.59
C ALA A 63 1.61 17.11 -1.73
N TRP A 64 2.82 17.65 -1.54
CA TRP A 64 3.03 18.91 -0.84
C TRP A 64 2.24 20.04 -1.50
N TYR A 65 2.35 20.17 -2.83
CA TYR A 65 1.62 21.19 -3.58
C TYR A 65 0.10 21.04 -3.44
N ILE A 66 -0.43 19.83 -3.60
CA ILE A 66 -1.88 19.56 -3.52
C ILE A 66 -2.41 19.86 -2.12
N LEU A 67 -1.71 19.40 -1.08
CA LEU A 67 -2.09 19.68 0.30
C LEU A 67 -2.10 21.17 0.59
N ARG A 68 -1.00 21.87 0.27
CA ARG A 68 -0.83 23.29 0.59
C ARG A 68 -1.81 24.19 -0.17
N GLN A 69 -2.02 23.94 -1.46
CA GLN A 69 -2.78 24.84 -2.32
C GLN A 69 -4.27 24.55 -2.35
N PHE A 70 -4.69 23.30 -2.12
CA PHE A 70 -6.08 22.88 -2.34
C PHE A 70 -6.71 22.23 -1.10
N ALA A 71 -6.12 21.16 -0.56
CA ALA A 71 -6.80 20.36 0.47
C ALA A 71 -6.82 21.05 1.85
N ILE A 72 -5.70 21.60 2.31
CA ILE A 72 -5.60 22.28 3.63
C ILE A 72 -6.48 23.51 3.72
N PRO A 73 -6.53 24.42 2.72
CA PRO A 73 -7.48 25.54 2.74
C PRO A 73 -8.92 25.07 2.95
N LYS A 74 -9.35 24.01 2.25
CA LYS A 74 -10.69 23.42 2.39
C LYS A 74 -10.94 22.79 3.75
N ALA A 75 -9.92 22.17 4.35
CA ALA A 75 -10.03 21.64 5.71
C ALA A 75 -10.26 22.76 6.75
N LEU A 76 -9.63 23.92 6.57
CA LEU A 76 -9.70 25.06 7.50
C LEU A 76 -10.92 25.97 7.31
N GLU A 77 -11.67 25.85 6.21
CA GLU A 77 -12.79 26.74 5.87
C GLU A 77 -13.93 26.76 6.91
N SER A 78 -14.18 25.64 7.59
CA SER A 78 -15.26 25.53 8.58
C SER A 78 -15.03 24.40 9.59
N PRO A 79 -15.70 24.38 10.74
CA PRO A 79 -15.63 23.25 11.68
C PRO A 79 -16.13 21.94 11.04
N LEU A 80 -15.48 20.82 11.35
CA LEU A 80 -15.87 19.47 10.94
C LEU A 80 -16.83 18.86 11.96
N ASP A 81 -17.85 18.14 11.47
CA ASP A 81 -18.73 17.33 12.33
C ASP A 81 -18.03 16.05 12.79
N ALA A 82 -17.37 15.35 11.86
CA ALA A 82 -16.58 14.14 12.07
C ALA A 82 -15.48 14.03 11.00
N ALA A 83 -14.39 13.31 11.28
CA ALA A 83 -13.32 13.03 10.34
C ALA A 83 -13.82 12.26 9.11
N SER A 84 -14.82 11.37 9.28
CA SER A 84 -15.45 10.61 8.19
C SER A 84 -16.09 11.48 7.10
N GLY A 85 -16.46 12.73 7.42
CA GLY A 85 -17.03 13.67 6.46
C GLY A 85 -15.99 14.58 5.79
N ALA A 86 -14.72 14.50 6.20
CA ALA A 86 -13.72 15.48 5.79
C ALA A 86 -13.40 15.38 4.29
N SER A 87 -13.33 14.16 3.74
CA SER A 87 -13.03 13.91 2.33
C SER A 87 -14.01 14.58 1.35
N ALA A 88 -15.26 14.80 1.76
CA ALA A 88 -16.25 15.51 0.96
C ALA A 88 -15.83 16.95 0.61
N ARG A 89 -15.03 17.60 1.46
CA ARG A 89 -14.60 19.01 1.29
C ARG A 89 -13.59 19.22 0.17
N TRP A 90 -12.85 18.18 -0.19
CA TRP A 90 -11.88 18.19 -1.27
C TRP A 90 -12.21 17.14 -2.34
N SER A 91 -13.49 16.74 -2.42
CA SER A 91 -14.00 15.79 -3.42
C SER A 91 -13.86 16.28 -4.87
N ASN A 92 -13.66 17.58 -5.07
CA ASN A 92 -13.37 18.17 -6.38
C ASN A 92 -11.89 18.02 -6.81
N ILE A 93 -10.99 17.63 -5.90
CA ILE A 93 -9.62 17.25 -6.24
C ILE A 93 -9.68 15.88 -6.90
N ARG A 94 -9.27 15.81 -8.17
CA ARG A 94 -9.23 14.56 -8.93
C ARG A 94 -7.87 13.89 -8.71
N GLY A 95 -7.89 12.59 -8.39
CA GLY A 95 -6.67 11.85 -8.05
C GLY A 95 -6.14 12.25 -6.66
N HIS A 96 -4.82 12.20 -6.49
CA HIS A 96 -4.14 12.67 -5.28
C HIS A 96 -4.61 12.04 -3.96
N GLN A 97 -4.98 10.75 -3.99
CA GLN A 97 -5.50 10.03 -2.83
C GLN A 97 -4.43 9.79 -1.77
N MET A 98 -3.15 9.67 -2.12
CA MET A 98 -2.09 9.56 -1.10
C MET A 98 -1.91 10.87 -0.35
N ALA A 99 -1.89 11.99 -1.08
CA ALA A 99 -1.81 13.33 -0.48
C ALA A 99 -3.00 13.58 0.45
N THR A 100 -4.23 13.43 -0.07
CA THR A 100 -5.46 13.69 0.69
C THR A 100 -5.70 12.66 1.80
N GLY A 101 -5.29 11.40 1.61
CA GLY A 101 -5.34 10.36 2.62
C GLY A 101 -4.42 10.63 3.81
N GLY A 102 -3.24 11.24 3.58
CA GLY A 102 -2.37 11.69 4.68
C GLY A 102 -3.02 12.78 5.54
N LEU A 103 -3.77 13.70 4.94
CA LEU A 103 -4.55 14.70 5.68
C LEU A 103 -5.75 14.08 6.40
N GLU A 104 -6.46 13.17 5.74
CA GLU A 104 -7.59 12.46 6.35
C GLU A 104 -7.16 11.63 7.56
N ALA A 105 -6.03 10.91 7.46
CA ALA A 105 -5.46 10.15 8.55
C ALA A 105 -5.13 11.03 9.77
N ALA A 106 -4.59 12.23 9.54
CA ALA A 106 -4.33 13.19 10.61
C ALA A 106 -5.60 13.67 11.30
N LEU A 107 -6.70 13.86 10.56
CA LEU A 107 -8.00 14.24 11.11
C LEU A 107 -8.62 13.10 11.92
N TRP A 108 -8.49 11.85 11.47
CA TRP A 108 -8.94 10.68 12.21
C TRP A 108 -8.17 10.49 13.52
N ASP A 109 -6.85 10.63 13.50
CA ASP A 109 -6.03 10.58 14.73
C ASP A 109 -6.37 11.73 15.68
N TRP A 110 -6.61 12.93 15.14
CA TRP A 110 -7.04 14.10 15.92
C TRP A 110 -8.39 13.86 16.61
N GLU A 111 -9.42 13.40 15.88
CA GLU A 111 -10.73 13.08 16.45
C GLU A 111 -10.64 11.98 17.52
N ALA A 112 -9.86 10.93 17.26
CA ALA A 112 -9.64 9.85 18.22
C ALA A 112 -9.09 10.39 19.54
N LYS A 113 -8.09 11.29 19.48
CA LYS A 113 -7.49 11.93 20.65
C LYS A 113 -8.42 12.92 21.35
N LEU A 114 -9.20 13.71 20.61
CA LEU A 114 -10.23 14.58 21.19
C LEU A 114 -11.23 13.79 22.05
N HIS A 115 -11.61 12.61 21.57
CA HIS A 115 -12.53 11.72 22.29
C HIS A 115 -11.85 10.82 23.31
N GLY A 116 -10.52 10.86 23.46
CA GLY A 116 -9.78 9.96 24.35
C GLY A 116 -9.92 8.47 23.99
N ARG A 117 -10.14 8.15 22.70
CA ARG A 117 -10.38 6.80 22.20
C ARG A 117 -9.23 6.34 21.30
N PRO A 118 -8.81 5.07 21.36
CA PRO A 118 -7.92 4.52 20.34
C PRO A 118 -8.58 4.58 18.95
N LEU A 119 -7.80 4.97 17.93
CA LEU A 119 -8.31 5.10 16.55
C LEU A 119 -8.98 3.81 16.05
N HIS A 120 -8.40 2.64 16.34
CA HIS A 120 -8.99 1.35 15.92
C HIS A 120 -10.41 1.17 16.46
N THR A 121 -10.72 1.69 17.66
CA THR A 121 -12.07 1.58 18.23
C THR A 121 -13.02 2.57 17.55
N LEU A 122 -12.52 3.75 17.17
CA LEU A 122 -13.29 4.78 16.48
C LEU A 122 -13.74 4.30 15.09
N ILE A 123 -12.86 3.61 14.36
CA ILE A 123 -13.15 3.06 13.02
C ILE A 123 -13.84 1.68 13.06
N GLY A 124 -14.25 1.19 14.23
CA GLY A 124 -15.02 -0.06 14.37
C GLY A 124 -14.19 -1.36 14.43
N GLY A 125 -12.87 -1.27 14.61
CA GLY A 125 -11.98 -2.41 14.77
C GLY A 125 -12.26 -3.19 16.06
N VAL A 126 -12.39 -4.52 15.91
CA VAL A 126 -12.74 -5.45 17.00
C VAL A 126 -11.56 -6.27 17.55
N HIS A 127 -10.42 -6.21 16.86
CA HIS A 127 -9.22 -6.97 17.24
C HIS A 127 -8.21 -6.08 17.94
N ARG A 128 -7.55 -6.62 18.97
CA ARG A 128 -6.41 -5.97 19.63
C ARG A 128 -5.06 -6.31 18.99
N GLU A 129 -5.00 -7.46 18.31
CA GLU A 129 -3.83 -7.96 17.63
C GLU A 129 -4.25 -8.49 16.26
N ILE A 130 -3.38 -8.33 15.27
CA ILE A 130 -3.61 -8.81 13.91
C ILE A 130 -2.42 -9.66 13.45
N PRO A 131 -2.66 -10.72 12.65
CA PRO A 131 -1.56 -11.49 12.08
C PRO A 131 -0.81 -10.66 11.05
N CYS A 132 0.49 -10.47 11.26
CA CYS A 132 1.35 -9.74 10.34
C CYS A 132 2.05 -10.68 9.34
N GLY A 133 2.28 -10.16 8.14
CA GLY A 133 3.16 -10.75 7.14
C GLY A 133 4.33 -9.82 6.84
N VAL A 134 5.23 -10.28 5.98
CA VAL A 134 6.37 -9.49 5.50
C VAL A 134 6.47 -9.61 3.98
N SER A 135 6.84 -8.50 3.34
CA SER A 135 7.14 -8.46 1.91
C SER A 135 8.65 -8.43 1.70
N ILE A 136 9.17 -9.40 0.96
CA ILE A 136 10.60 -9.53 0.67
C ILE A 136 10.83 -9.14 -0.78
N GLY A 137 11.67 -8.13 -0.98
CA GLY A 137 12.12 -7.68 -2.29
C GLY A 137 12.94 -8.73 -3.05
N ILE A 138 13.27 -8.42 -4.30
CA ILE A 138 14.18 -9.25 -5.10
C ILE A 138 15.55 -9.29 -4.42
N LYS A 139 16.23 -10.45 -4.47
CA LYS A 139 17.54 -10.67 -3.86
C LYS A 139 18.57 -11.02 -4.95
N PRO A 140 19.88 -10.86 -4.66
CA PRO A 140 20.93 -11.23 -5.61
C PRO A 140 20.94 -12.73 -5.98
N SER A 141 20.53 -13.60 -5.06
CA SER A 141 20.44 -15.05 -5.25
C SER A 141 19.18 -15.66 -4.61
N ILE A 142 18.81 -16.87 -5.04
CA ILE A 142 17.70 -17.61 -4.44
C ILE A 142 18.05 -17.99 -3.00
N GLU A 143 19.30 -18.34 -2.74
CA GLU A 143 19.82 -18.68 -1.41
C GLU A 143 19.62 -17.52 -0.42
N ASP A 144 19.99 -16.29 -0.81
CA ASP A 144 19.77 -15.09 0.00
C ASP A 144 18.28 -14.85 0.32
N LEU A 145 17.41 -15.13 -0.66
CA LEU A 145 15.96 -15.05 -0.47
C LEU A 145 15.49 -16.10 0.55
N LEU A 146 15.92 -17.35 0.40
CA LEU A 146 15.51 -18.45 1.29
C LEU A 146 15.97 -18.21 2.73
N ASP A 147 17.17 -17.64 2.92
CA ASP A 147 17.69 -17.31 4.24
C ASP A 147 16.96 -16.12 4.86
N THR A 148 16.58 -15.12 4.04
CA THR A 148 15.69 -14.05 4.48
C THR A 148 14.34 -14.62 4.91
N ILE A 149 13.71 -15.48 4.11
CA ILE A 149 12.43 -16.13 4.47
C ILE A 149 12.55 -16.92 5.77
N ALA A 150 13.62 -17.70 5.95
CA ALA A 150 13.85 -18.46 7.17
C ALA A 150 13.92 -17.56 8.40
N LYS A 151 14.65 -16.43 8.31
CA LYS A 151 14.76 -15.44 9.37
C LYS A 151 13.39 -14.83 9.72
N GLU A 152 12.61 -14.42 8.73
CA GLU A 152 11.32 -13.77 8.97
C GLU A 152 10.27 -14.76 9.52
N VAL A 153 10.27 -16.01 9.05
CA VAL A 153 9.43 -17.07 9.63
C VAL A 153 9.82 -17.34 11.09
N ALA A 154 11.12 -17.39 11.40
CA ALA A 154 11.62 -17.54 12.77
C ALA A 154 11.26 -16.34 13.67
N ALA A 155 11.11 -15.14 13.10
CA ALA A 155 10.63 -13.94 13.79
C ALA A 155 9.11 -13.96 14.06
N GLY A 156 8.38 -14.95 13.55
CA GLY A 156 6.95 -15.15 13.82
C GLY A 156 5.99 -14.59 12.76
N TYR A 157 6.48 -14.13 11.61
CA TYR A 157 5.61 -13.68 10.52
C TYR A 157 4.77 -14.85 9.97
N GLN A 158 3.45 -14.62 9.88
CA GLN A 158 2.49 -15.70 9.58
C GLN A 158 2.24 -15.90 8.08
N ARG A 159 2.71 -14.98 7.25
CA ARG A 159 2.65 -15.06 5.78
C ARG A 159 3.83 -14.30 5.16
N ILE A 160 4.30 -14.79 4.03
CA ILE A 160 5.39 -14.18 3.27
C ILE A 160 4.86 -13.76 1.90
N LYS A 161 5.17 -12.53 1.49
CA LYS A 161 5.03 -12.07 0.11
C LYS A 161 6.41 -11.93 -0.51
N ILE A 162 6.63 -12.49 -1.69
CA ILE A 162 7.87 -12.30 -2.44
C ILE A 162 7.62 -11.50 -3.71
N LYS A 163 8.55 -10.62 -4.07
CA LYS A 163 8.53 -9.92 -5.36
C LYS A 163 8.98 -10.86 -6.48
N ILE A 164 8.25 -10.86 -7.59
CA ILE A 164 8.56 -11.61 -8.81
C ILE A 164 8.62 -10.67 -10.02
N LYS A 165 9.28 -11.11 -11.09
CA LYS A 165 9.32 -10.44 -12.40
C LYS A 165 9.69 -11.46 -13.49
N PRO A 166 9.53 -11.17 -14.79
CA PRO A 166 10.01 -12.05 -15.84
C PRO A 166 11.47 -12.47 -15.62
N GLY A 167 11.70 -13.79 -15.59
CA GLY A 167 13.02 -14.39 -15.31
C GLY A 167 13.36 -14.57 -13.82
N TRP A 168 12.54 -14.06 -12.90
CA TRP A 168 12.63 -14.22 -11.45
C TRP A 168 11.25 -14.57 -10.88
N ASP A 169 10.78 -15.77 -11.19
CA ASP A 169 9.42 -16.22 -10.85
C ASP A 169 9.38 -17.73 -10.53
N ILE A 170 9.35 -18.61 -11.53
CA ILE A 170 9.08 -20.05 -11.41
C ILE A 170 10.18 -20.75 -10.60
N ALA A 171 11.45 -20.55 -10.97
CA ALA A 171 12.57 -21.19 -10.29
C ALA A 171 12.68 -20.74 -8.81
N VAL A 172 12.34 -19.48 -8.55
CA VAL A 172 12.30 -18.89 -7.22
C VAL A 172 11.19 -19.55 -6.39
N LEU A 173 9.98 -19.59 -6.93
CA LEU A 173 8.81 -20.18 -6.26
C LEU A 173 8.96 -21.68 -6.02
N GLU A 174 9.57 -22.41 -6.95
CA GLU A 174 9.90 -23.82 -6.80
C GLU A 174 10.83 -24.05 -5.59
N LYS A 175 11.92 -23.30 -5.50
CA LYS A 175 12.87 -23.40 -4.38
C LYS A 175 12.26 -22.98 -3.04
N VAL A 176 11.43 -21.93 -3.03
CA VAL A 176 10.69 -21.52 -1.83
C VAL A 176 9.73 -22.62 -1.39
N ARG A 177 8.98 -23.23 -2.32
CA ARG A 177 8.00 -24.26 -1.99
C ARG A 177 8.66 -25.58 -1.58
N GLU A 178 9.80 -25.94 -2.16
CA GLU A 178 10.64 -27.07 -1.72
C GLU A 178 11.07 -26.92 -0.25
N ARG A 179 11.61 -25.74 0.14
CA ARG A 179 12.09 -25.48 1.51
C ARG A 179 10.96 -25.22 2.52
N PHE A 180 9.86 -24.61 2.06
CA PHE A 180 8.75 -24.17 2.91
C PHE A 180 7.38 -24.63 2.36
N PRO A 181 7.11 -25.96 2.34
CA PRO A 181 5.96 -26.52 1.63
C PRO A 181 4.60 -26.00 2.12
N ARG A 182 4.47 -25.68 3.42
CA ARG A 182 3.21 -25.26 4.06
C ARG A 182 3.10 -23.76 4.31
N LEU A 183 4.08 -22.98 3.85
CA LEU A 183 4.10 -21.54 4.09
C LEU A 183 2.95 -20.85 3.35
N LYS A 184 2.26 -19.96 4.06
CA LYS A 184 1.33 -18.99 3.47
C LYS A 184 2.12 -18.01 2.62
N LEU A 185 2.12 -18.24 1.31
CA LEU A 185 2.98 -17.56 0.35
C LEU A 185 2.14 -16.76 -0.64
N MET A 186 2.55 -15.54 -0.93
CA MET A 186 2.01 -14.64 -1.94
C MET A 186 3.12 -14.26 -2.91
N ALA A 187 2.77 -14.01 -4.16
CA ALA A 187 3.69 -13.43 -5.14
C ALA A 187 3.16 -12.07 -5.59
N ASP A 188 4.05 -11.11 -5.76
CA ASP A 188 3.72 -9.75 -6.19
C ASP A 188 4.59 -9.38 -7.38
N ALA A 189 3.92 -9.12 -8.49
CA ALA A 189 4.52 -8.92 -9.79
C ALA A 189 4.71 -7.45 -10.15
N ASN A 190 4.15 -6.51 -9.38
CA ASN A 190 4.22 -5.06 -9.60
C ASN A 190 4.11 -4.66 -11.07
N SER A 191 3.05 -5.12 -11.72
CA SER A 191 2.71 -4.79 -13.11
C SER A 191 3.73 -5.22 -14.16
N ALA A 192 4.53 -6.25 -13.89
CA ALA A 192 5.64 -6.65 -14.76
C ALA A 192 5.27 -7.56 -15.95
N TYR A 193 4.02 -8.02 -16.05
CA TYR A 193 3.57 -8.94 -17.12
C TYR A 193 2.46 -8.32 -17.96
N THR A 194 2.12 -9.00 -19.04
CA THR A 194 0.99 -8.69 -19.91
C THR A 194 0.07 -9.89 -20.04
N LEU A 195 -1.15 -9.70 -20.58
CA LEU A 195 -2.07 -10.82 -20.81
C LEU A 195 -1.52 -11.87 -21.79
N ALA A 196 -0.52 -11.51 -22.62
CA ALA A 196 0.19 -12.46 -23.47
C ALA A 196 0.94 -13.53 -22.65
N ASP A 197 1.33 -13.20 -21.41
CA ASP A 197 2.06 -14.08 -20.50
C ASP A 197 1.14 -15.03 -19.72
N LYS A 198 -0.19 -15.03 -19.95
CA LYS A 198 -1.15 -15.83 -19.18
C LYS A 198 -0.80 -17.32 -19.09
N ALA A 199 -0.23 -17.90 -20.16
CA ALA A 199 0.21 -19.30 -20.18
C ALA A 199 1.39 -19.55 -19.22
N HIS A 200 2.31 -18.58 -19.13
CA HIS A 200 3.40 -18.58 -18.17
C HIS A 200 2.90 -18.37 -16.75
N LEU A 201 2.03 -17.38 -16.53
CA LEU A 201 1.42 -17.09 -15.22
C LEU A 201 0.61 -18.27 -14.69
N LYS A 202 -0.05 -19.05 -15.56
CA LYS A 202 -0.74 -20.29 -15.17
C LYS A 202 0.19 -21.34 -14.55
N LEU A 203 1.48 -21.35 -14.90
CA LEU A 203 2.44 -22.27 -14.29
C LEU A 203 2.63 -22.02 -12.79
N LEU A 204 2.22 -20.85 -12.28
CA LEU A 204 2.31 -20.52 -10.86
C LEU A 204 1.24 -21.23 -10.01
N ASP A 205 0.15 -21.73 -10.62
CA ASP A 205 -0.94 -22.43 -9.92
C ASP A 205 -0.42 -23.61 -9.08
N ARG A 206 0.61 -24.32 -9.57
CA ARG A 206 1.23 -25.45 -8.87
C ARG A 206 1.93 -25.08 -7.56
N PHE A 207 2.11 -23.79 -7.27
CA PHE A 207 2.75 -23.32 -6.05
C PHE A 207 1.76 -22.94 -4.95
N TYR A 208 0.44 -23.07 -5.17
CA TYR A 208 -0.60 -22.84 -4.16
C TYR A 208 -0.44 -21.50 -3.44
N LEU A 209 -0.29 -20.43 -4.21
CA LEU A 209 -0.18 -19.07 -3.70
C LEU A 209 -1.52 -18.61 -3.12
N MET A 210 -1.47 -17.84 -2.04
CA MET A 210 -2.67 -17.19 -1.50
C MET A 210 -3.22 -16.14 -2.47
N MET A 211 -2.33 -15.46 -3.19
CA MET A 211 -2.67 -14.52 -4.26
C MET A 211 -1.46 -14.26 -5.16
N LEU A 212 -1.75 -13.81 -6.38
CA LEU A 212 -0.84 -13.16 -7.32
C LEU A 212 -1.23 -11.67 -7.40
N GLU A 213 -0.42 -10.80 -6.83
CA GLU A 213 -0.68 -9.36 -6.71
C GLU A 213 -0.17 -8.60 -7.94
N GLN A 214 -1.08 -7.80 -8.50
CA GLN A 214 -0.93 -6.94 -9.68
C GLN A 214 -0.02 -7.54 -10.77
N PRO A 215 -0.39 -8.66 -11.41
CA PRO A 215 0.41 -9.24 -12.49
C PRO A 215 0.52 -8.36 -13.74
N LEU A 216 -0.56 -7.65 -14.10
CA LEU A 216 -0.65 -6.87 -15.33
C LEU A 216 -0.59 -5.37 -15.04
N ALA A 217 -0.77 -4.54 -16.07
CA ALA A 217 -0.64 -3.09 -15.99
C ALA A 217 -1.35 -2.46 -14.77
N HIS A 218 -0.70 -1.46 -14.17
CA HIS A 218 -1.12 -0.80 -12.93
C HIS A 218 -2.53 -0.18 -12.96
N ASP A 219 -3.04 0.16 -14.15
CA ASP A 219 -4.36 0.78 -14.37
C ASP A 219 -5.40 -0.17 -14.99
N ASP A 220 -5.05 -1.46 -15.15
CA ASP A 220 -5.92 -2.43 -15.80
C ASP A 220 -6.78 -3.23 -14.80
N ILE A 221 -8.08 -3.31 -15.07
CA ILE A 221 -9.02 -4.23 -14.40
C ILE A 221 -9.50 -5.32 -15.37
N ILE A 222 -9.59 -5.00 -16.67
CA ILE A 222 -10.27 -5.85 -17.67
C ILE A 222 -9.42 -7.07 -18.01
N ASP A 223 -8.13 -6.89 -18.24
CA ASP A 223 -7.24 -8.01 -18.55
C ASP A 223 -6.96 -8.85 -17.30
N HIS A 224 -6.94 -8.26 -16.11
CA HIS A 224 -6.91 -9.01 -14.85
C HIS A 224 -8.13 -9.93 -14.69
N ALA A 225 -9.34 -9.48 -15.03
CA ALA A 225 -10.52 -10.33 -15.01
C ALA A 225 -10.40 -11.52 -16.01
N LYS A 226 -9.88 -11.27 -17.21
CA LYS A 226 -9.60 -12.35 -18.20
C LYS A 226 -8.53 -13.31 -17.71
N LEU A 227 -7.48 -12.81 -17.05
CA LEU A 227 -6.42 -13.63 -16.47
C LEU A 227 -6.97 -14.51 -15.34
N GLN A 228 -7.78 -13.95 -14.45
CA GLN A 228 -8.39 -14.69 -13.34
C GLN A 228 -9.24 -15.86 -13.84
N GLN A 229 -9.93 -15.72 -14.97
CA GLN A 229 -10.67 -16.82 -15.60
C GLN A 229 -9.77 -17.95 -16.13
N TYR A 230 -8.47 -17.71 -16.31
CA TYR A 230 -7.51 -18.64 -16.88
C TYR A 230 -6.63 -19.36 -15.84
N ILE A 231 -6.40 -18.75 -14.68
CA ILE A 231 -5.56 -19.27 -13.59
C ILE A 231 -6.38 -19.65 -12.36
N GLU A 232 -5.87 -20.57 -11.55
CA GLU A 232 -6.51 -20.97 -10.28
C GLU A 232 -6.09 -20.07 -9.11
N THR A 233 -4.86 -19.54 -9.17
CA THR A 233 -4.34 -18.60 -8.17
C THR A 233 -5.19 -17.33 -8.14
N PRO A 234 -5.70 -16.88 -6.99
CA PRO A 234 -6.45 -15.63 -6.90
C PRO A 234 -5.60 -14.42 -7.30
N VAL A 235 -6.12 -13.56 -8.15
CA VAL A 235 -5.55 -12.25 -8.48
C VAL A 235 -5.88 -11.28 -7.35
N CYS A 236 -4.88 -10.54 -6.90
CA CYS A 236 -5.04 -9.40 -6.00
C CYS A 236 -4.69 -8.13 -6.78
N LEU A 237 -5.51 -7.10 -6.66
CA LEU A 237 -5.26 -5.80 -7.30
C LEU A 237 -4.74 -4.82 -6.24
N ASP A 238 -3.71 -4.07 -6.61
CA ASP A 238 -3.10 -3.02 -5.79
C ASP A 238 -3.27 -1.66 -6.48
N GLU A 239 -2.38 -1.31 -7.42
CA GLU A 239 -2.34 0.00 -8.08
C GLU A 239 -3.67 0.38 -8.76
N SER A 240 -4.43 -0.61 -9.24
CA SER A 240 -5.69 -0.39 -9.96
C SER A 240 -6.84 0.06 -9.05
N ILE A 241 -6.79 -0.23 -7.75
CA ILE A 241 -7.91 0.02 -6.82
C ILE A 241 -7.68 1.32 -6.05
N ARG A 242 -8.30 2.40 -6.55
CA ARG A 242 -8.15 3.75 -5.97
C ARG A 242 -9.42 4.29 -5.33
N THR A 243 -10.55 3.63 -5.59
CA THR A 243 -11.87 4.05 -5.14
C THR A 243 -12.74 2.82 -4.89
N VAL A 244 -13.82 2.99 -4.11
CA VAL A 244 -14.86 1.95 -3.93
C VAL A 244 -15.40 1.49 -5.29
N ARG A 245 -15.60 2.42 -6.23
CA ARG A 245 -16.06 2.11 -7.59
C ARG A 245 -15.10 1.19 -8.35
N HIS A 246 -13.78 1.38 -8.22
CA HIS A 246 -12.82 0.47 -8.86
C HIS A 246 -12.93 -0.95 -8.28
N ALA A 247 -13.13 -1.06 -6.96
CA ALA A 247 -13.33 -2.35 -6.32
C ALA A 247 -14.64 -3.02 -6.78
N GLU A 248 -15.74 -2.26 -6.89
CA GLU A 248 -17.01 -2.76 -7.45
C GLU A 248 -16.80 -3.26 -8.89
N GLN A 249 -16.11 -2.49 -9.73
CA GLN A 249 -15.81 -2.87 -11.12
C GLN A 249 -14.91 -4.10 -11.25
N ALA A 250 -14.04 -4.35 -10.26
CA ALA A 250 -13.13 -5.49 -10.28
C ALA A 250 -13.78 -6.80 -9.78
N ILE A 251 -14.92 -6.71 -9.10
CA ILE A 251 -15.67 -7.88 -8.59
C ILE A 251 -16.65 -8.43 -9.64
N GLU A 252 -17.13 -7.58 -10.55
CA GLU A 252 -18.01 -7.93 -11.69
C GLU A 252 -17.30 -8.81 -12.73
#